data_AF-A0A6M3JEI8-F1
#
_entry.id   AF-A0A6M3JEI8-F1
#
_cell.length_a   1.000
_cell.length_b   1.000
_cell.length_c   1.000
_cell.angle_alpha   90.00
_cell.angle_beta   90.00
_cell.angle_gamma   90.00
#
_symmetry.space_group_name_H-M   'P 1'
#
loop_
_entity.id
_entity.type
_entity.pdbx_description
1 polymer ?
#
loop_
_entity_poly.entity_id
_entity_poly.type
_entity_poly.pdbx_seq_one_letter_code
_entity_poly.pdbx_strand_id
1 'polypeptide(L)'
;MSSDNGIYCLQSKDGFRVAHLQAIDNLYWWRIYQCDCEINEDNEDWDTCSKCGAHIVNEQREKINPITLKNYFGDSKVFKTKEEVLLEANKIYEEILEGCCPIVEYGIQFIGGWEEKEFPK
;
A
#
# COMPACT_ATOMS: atom_id res chain seq x y z
N MET A 1 -9.29 16.74 8.12
CA MET A 1 -8.90 15.54 7.35
C MET A 1 -8.40 14.54 8.38
N SER A 2 -9.04 13.39 8.52
CA SER A 2 -8.55 12.28 9.36
C SER A 2 -7.18 11.88 8.82
N SER A 3 -6.15 11.87 9.66
CA SER A 3 -4.80 11.57 9.20
C SER A 3 -4.58 10.08 9.45
N ASP A 4 -5.23 9.26 8.63
CA ASP A 4 -5.27 7.81 8.80
C ASP A 4 -3.87 7.20 8.73
N ASN A 5 -3.13 7.24 9.84
CA ASN A 5 -1.71 6.93 9.90
C ASN A 5 -1.47 5.72 10.80
N GLY A 6 -0.56 4.86 10.34
CA GLY A 6 -0.32 3.58 10.98
C GLY A 6 0.94 2.93 10.47
N ILE A 7 1.43 1.98 11.25
CA ILE A 7 2.58 1.15 10.88
C ILE A 7 2.00 -0.19 10.45
N TYR A 8 2.17 -0.52 9.19
CA TYR A 8 1.55 -1.70 8.59
C TYR A 8 2.61 -2.74 8.26
N CYS A 9 2.34 -3.97 8.68
CA CYS A 9 3.13 -5.14 8.39
C CYS A 9 2.44 -5.98 7.32
N LEU A 10 3.13 -6.23 6.20
CA LEU A 10 2.65 -7.05 5.11
C LEU A 10 3.38 -8.39 5.12
N GLN A 11 2.64 -9.50 5.05
CA GLN A 11 3.20 -10.82 4.78
C GLN A 11 3.02 -11.19 3.31
N SER A 12 4.11 -11.61 2.67
CA SER A 12 4.12 -12.21 1.32
C SER A 12 4.93 -13.51 1.34
N LYS A 13 4.93 -14.24 0.23
CA LYS A 13 5.67 -15.52 0.11
C LYS A 13 7.15 -15.42 0.42
N ASP A 14 7.77 -14.28 0.13
CA ASP A 14 9.22 -14.06 0.29
C ASP A 14 9.63 -13.52 1.68
N GLY A 15 8.66 -13.09 2.49
CA GLY A 15 8.88 -12.63 3.85
C GLY A 15 7.87 -11.58 4.32
N PHE A 16 8.25 -10.83 5.34
CA PHE A 16 7.48 -9.75 5.94
C PHE A 16 8.08 -8.40 5.59
N ARG A 17 7.24 -7.37 5.42
CA ARG A 17 7.65 -5.98 5.20
C ARG A 17 6.93 -5.08 6.18
N VAL A 18 7.52 -3.95 6.51
CA VAL A 18 6.89 -2.91 7.33
C VAL A 18 7.02 -1.54 6.66
N ALA A 19 5.97 -0.74 6.77
CA ALA A 19 5.97 0.65 6.32
C ALA A 19 5.07 1.50 7.25
N HIS A 20 5.48 2.73 7.50
CA HIS A 20 4.62 3.76 8.08
C HIS A 20 3.87 4.45 6.94
N LEU A 21 2.55 4.32 6.91
CA LEU A 21 1.71 4.75 5.80
C LEU A 21 0.61 5.67 6.28
N GLN A 22 0.22 6.59 5.40
CA GLN A 22 -1.01 7.37 5.50
C GLN A 22 -2.03 6.84 4.48
N ALA A 23 -3.31 6.84 4.84
CA ALA A 23 -4.41 6.40 3.97
C ALA A 23 -4.23 4.96 3.46
N ILE A 24 -4.16 4.00 4.40
CA ILE A 24 -4.02 2.57 4.09
C ILE A 24 -5.15 2.03 3.20
N ASP A 25 -6.34 2.61 3.29
CA ASP A 25 -7.51 2.22 2.52
C ASP A 25 -7.26 2.30 1.01
N ASN A 26 -6.33 3.16 0.55
CA ASN A 26 -5.89 3.26 -0.84
C ASN A 26 -5.40 1.93 -1.43
N LEU A 27 -4.98 0.97 -0.59
CA LEU A 27 -4.68 -0.40 -1.03
C LEU A 27 -5.88 -1.07 -1.72
N TYR A 28 -7.11 -0.66 -1.39
CA TYR A 28 -8.34 -1.24 -1.94
C TYR A 28 -8.92 -0.41 -3.08
N TRP A 29 -8.29 0.71 -3.43
CA TRP A 29 -8.73 1.56 -4.54
C TRP A 29 -8.06 1.13 -5.84
N TRP A 30 -8.88 0.84 -6.83
CA TRP A 30 -8.46 0.44 -8.17
C TRP A 30 -8.79 1.55 -9.15
N ARG A 31 -7.81 1.90 -9.99
CA ARG A 31 -8.05 2.73 -11.18
C ARG A 31 -8.56 1.82 -12.29
N ILE A 32 -9.79 2.02 -12.70
CA ILE A 32 -10.42 1.26 -13.77
C ILE A 32 -10.60 2.20 -14.95
N TYR A 33 -10.06 1.77 -16.08
CA TYR A 33 -10.33 2.42 -17.33
C TYR A 33 -11.64 1.88 -17.91
N GLN A 34 -12.66 2.73 -18.01
CA GLN A 34 -13.85 2.42 -18.79
C GLN A 34 -13.60 2.72 -20.28
N CYS A 35 -12.66 2.01 -20.90
CA CYS A 35 -12.35 2.16 -22.32
C CYS A 35 -12.07 0.79 -22.94
N ASP A 36 -12.74 0.48 -24.05
CA ASP A 36 -12.53 -0.74 -24.85
C ASP A 36 -11.28 -0.68 -25.73
N CYS A 37 -10.56 0.43 -25.65
CA CYS A 37 -9.30 0.66 -26.34
C CYS A 37 -8.21 -0.01 -25.50
N GLU A 38 -7.60 -1.10 -25.98
CA GLU A 38 -6.45 -1.77 -25.36
C GLU A 38 -5.44 -0.73 -24.81
N ILE A 39 -5.37 -0.60 -23.48
CA ILE A 39 -4.54 0.42 -22.83
C ILE A 39 -3.19 -0.20 -22.50
N ASN A 40 -2.12 0.45 -22.97
CA ASN A 40 -0.74 0.15 -22.60
C ASN A 40 -0.50 0.54 -21.13
N GLU A 41 0.21 -0.31 -20.39
CA GLU A 41 0.34 -0.30 -18.92
C GLU A 41 1.07 0.93 -18.32
N ASP A 42 1.55 1.89 -19.11
CA ASP A 42 2.52 2.90 -18.64
C ASP A 42 2.08 4.35 -18.89
N ASN A 43 1.00 4.84 -18.27
CA ASN A 43 0.76 6.29 -18.22
C ASN A 43 0.33 6.72 -16.81
N GLU A 44 1.27 7.34 -16.10
CA GLU A 44 1.14 7.72 -14.69
C GLU A 44 0.17 8.87 -14.39
N ASP A 45 -0.37 9.61 -15.36
CA ASP A 45 -0.90 10.95 -15.01
C ASP A 45 -2.10 11.49 -15.82
N TRP A 46 -2.87 10.65 -16.53
CA TRP A 46 -4.00 11.15 -17.34
C TRP A 46 -5.35 10.63 -16.82
N ASP A 47 -6.16 11.51 -16.21
CA ASP A 47 -7.56 11.25 -15.77
C ASP A 47 -8.52 10.85 -16.91
N THR A 48 -8.03 10.89 -18.15
CA THR A 48 -8.75 10.52 -19.36
C THR A 48 -7.86 9.72 -20.31
N CYS A 49 -8.44 8.73 -20.98
CA CYS A 49 -7.77 8.02 -22.05
C CYS A 49 -7.50 8.97 -23.24
N SER A 50 -6.24 9.14 -23.63
CA SER A 50 -5.85 10.04 -24.73
C SER A 50 -6.44 9.69 -26.10
N LYS A 51 -6.89 8.43 -26.29
CA LYS A 51 -7.48 7.95 -27.55
C LYS A 51 -8.99 8.16 -27.64
N CYS A 52 -9.73 7.96 -26.56
CA CYS A 52 -11.21 7.99 -26.58
C CYS A 52 -11.82 9.02 -25.62
N GLY A 53 -11.02 9.69 -24.79
CA GLY A 53 -11.49 10.64 -23.78
C GLY A 53 -12.21 9.98 -22.59
N ALA A 54 -12.28 8.65 -22.52
CA ALA A 54 -12.94 7.96 -21.41
C ALA A 54 -12.28 8.29 -20.08
N HIS A 55 -13.10 8.59 -19.08
CA HIS A 55 -12.65 8.92 -17.74
C HIS A 55 -12.17 7.69 -16.99
N ILE A 56 -11.12 7.86 -16.17
CA ILE A 56 -10.74 6.87 -15.17
C ILE A 56 -11.75 6.95 -14.03
N VAL A 57 -12.31 5.80 -13.66
CA VAL A 57 -13.12 5.68 -12.44
C VAL A 57 -12.30 4.96 -11.37
N ASN A 58 -12.28 5.56 -10.20
CA ASN A 58 -11.74 4.94 -9.00
C ASN A 58 -12.84 4.08 -8.37
N GLU A 59 -12.59 2.78 -8.25
CA GLU A 59 -13.51 1.82 -7.63
C GLU A 59 -12.82 1.19 -6.41
N GLN A 60 -13.51 1.18 -5.27
CA GLN A 60 -13.07 0.42 -4.11
C GLN A 60 -13.44 -1.05 -4.27
N ARG A 61 -12.48 -1.95 -4.04
CA ARG A 61 -12.67 -3.40 -4.15
C ARG A 61 -12.22 -4.10 -2.88
N GLU A 62 -12.77 -5.28 -2.62
CA GLU A 62 -12.31 -6.13 -1.51
C GLU A 62 -10.87 -6.65 -1.70
N LYS A 63 -10.36 -6.63 -2.94
CA LYS A 63 -9.02 -7.12 -3.26
C LYS A 63 -7.99 -5.99 -3.19
N ILE A 64 -6.82 -6.30 -2.65
CA ILE A 64 -5.66 -5.41 -2.64
C ILE A 64 -5.18 -5.12 -4.08
N ASN A 65 -5.00 -3.85 -4.40
CA ASN A 65 -4.39 -3.34 -5.62
C ASN A 65 -2.86 -3.60 -5.58
N PRO A 66 -2.32 -4.48 -6.43
CA PRO A 66 -0.90 -4.81 -6.45
C PRO A 66 0.01 -3.61 -6.76
N ILE A 67 -0.47 -2.64 -7.54
CA ILE A 67 0.28 -1.44 -7.90
C ILE A 67 0.46 -0.55 -6.68
N THR A 68 -0.63 -0.25 -5.96
CA THR A 68 -0.55 0.52 -4.70
C THR A 68 0.28 -0.22 -3.66
N LEU A 69 0.13 -1.54 -3.56
CA LEU A 69 0.93 -2.38 -2.66
C LEU A 69 2.43 -2.25 -2.96
N LYS A 70 2.82 -2.29 -4.23
CA LYS A 70 4.19 -2.06 -4.67
C LYS A 70 4.67 -0.67 -4.32
N ASN A 71 3.86 0.37 -4.56
CA ASN A 71 4.23 1.75 -4.24
C ASN A 71 4.45 1.96 -2.73
N TYR A 72 3.69 1.26 -1.89
CA TYR A 72 3.78 1.40 -0.44
C TYR A 72 4.90 0.56 0.20
N PHE A 73 5.17 -0.64 -0.32
CA PHE A 73 6.09 -1.61 0.29
C PHE A 73 7.29 -1.99 -0.58
N GLY A 74 7.41 -1.42 -1.78
CA GLY A 74 8.44 -1.79 -2.77
C GLY A 74 9.85 -1.56 -2.26
N ASP A 75 10.05 -0.46 -1.53
CA ASP A 75 11.34 -0.07 -0.93
C ASP A 75 11.51 -0.58 0.51
N SER A 76 10.50 -1.27 1.07
CA SER A 76 10.57 -1.79 2.43
C SER A 76 11.56 -2.95 2.54
N LYS A 77 12.31 -2.97 3.65
CA LYS A 77 13.15 -4.12 4.01
C LYS A 77 12.31 -5.37 4.20
N VAL A 78 12.85 -6.51 3.75
CA VAL A 78 12.23 -7.83 3.89
C VAL A 78 12.81 -8.56 5.10
N PHE A 79 11.92 -8.99 6.00
CA PHE A 79 12.22 -9.77 7.20
C PHE A 79 11.75 -11.21 7.02
N LYS A 80 12.37 -12.17 7.69
CA LYS A 80 12.04 -13.59 7.53
C LYS A 80 11.02 -14.06 8.54
N THR A 81 10.97 -13.43 9.71
CA THR A 81 10.04 -13.82 10.77
C THR A 81 9.10 -12.70 11.18
N LYS A 82 8.00 -13.08 11.82
CA LYS A 82 7.02 -12.14 12.36
C LYS A 82 7.61 -11.32 13.51
N GLU A 83 8.50 -11.91 14.29
CA GLU A 83 9.16 -11.26 15.43
C GLU A 83 10.11 -10.16 14.96
N GLU A 84 10.86 -10.41 13.88
CA GLU A 84 11.78 -9.42 13.29
C GLU A 84 11.04 -8.20 12.77
N VAL A 85 9.94 -8.41 12.02
CA VAL A 85 9.16 -7.29 11.48
C VAL A 85 8.44 -6.52 12.59
N LEU A 86 8.01 -7.18 13.67
CA LEU A 86 7.43 -6.53 14.83
C LEU A 86 8.45 -5.69 15.60
N LEU A 87 9.69 -6.17 15.73
CA LEU A 87 10.76 -5.39 16.35
C LEU A 87 11.01 -4.10 15.56
N GLU A 88 11.07 -4.18 14.23
CA GLU A 88 11.22 -3.01 13.37
C GLU A 88 10.00 -2.07 13.46
N ALA A 89 8.78 -2.62 13.47
CA ALA A 89 7.56 -1.84 13.61
C ALA A 89 7.54 -1.05 14.94
N ASN A 90 7.96 -1.66 16.04
CA ASN A 90 8.10 -0.97 17.32
C ASN A 90 9.19 0.10 17.28
N LYS A 91 10.30 -0.15 16.60
CA LYS A 91 11.35 0.88 16.42
C LYS A 91 10.82 2.10 15.69
N ILE A 92 10.09 1.91 14.58
CA ILE A 92 9.43 2.98 13.83
C ILE A 92 8.42 3.72 14.71
N TYR A 93 7.67 3.00 15.54
CA TYR A 93 6.69 3.58 16.46
C TYR A 93 7.36 4.53 17.48
N GLU A 94 8.43 4.09 18.14
CA GLU A 94 9.19 4.94 19.07
C GLU A 94 9.81 6.15 18.36
N GLU A 95 10.36 5.97 17.16
CA GLU A 95 10.92 7.07 16.35
C GLU A 95 9.85 8.14 16.02
N ILE A 96 8.61 7.73 15.74
CA ILE A 96 7.50 8.65 15.50
C ILE A 96 7.12 9.39 16.80
N LEU A 97 7.09 8.68 17.93
CA LEU A 97 6.77 9.27 19.24
C LEU A 97 7.80 10.30 19.72
N GLU A 98 9.06 10.15 19.31
CA GLU A 98 10.11 11.15 19.55
C GLU A 98 10.04 12.35 18.59
N GLY A 99 9.25 12.25 17.53
CA GLY A 99 9.10 13.26 16.47
C GLY A 99 8.26 14.47 16.85
N CYS A 100 8.16 15.44 15.92
CA CYS A 100 7.37 16.66 16.11
C CYS A 100 5.85 16.44 16.07
N CYS A 101 5.38 15.28 15.61
CA CYS A 101 3.97 14.89 15.50
C CYS A 101 3.80 13.43 15.99
N PRO A 102 3.78 13.20 17.31
CA PRO A 102 3.83 11.86 17.90
C PRO A 102 2.44 11.20 17.92
N ILE A 103 1.88 10.96 16.74
CA ILE A 103 0.56 10.36 16.59
C ILE A 103 0.67 9.19 15.62
N VAL A 104 0.25 8.01 16.07
CA VAL A 104 0.04 6.82 15.25
C VAL A 104 -1.38 6.32 15.55
N GLU A 105 -2.35 6.78 14.77
CA GLU A 105 -3.78 6.60 15.02
C GLU A 105 -4.19 5.12 15.07
N TYR A 106 -3.65 4.32 14.14
CA TYR A 106 -3.98 2.89 14.04
C TYR A 106 -2.95 1.96 14.70
N GLY A 107 -1.90 2.51 15.30
CA GLY A 107 -0.79 1.73 15.86
C GLY A 107 -0.12 0.83 14.83
N ILE A 108 0.31 -0.36 15.28
CA ILE A 108 0.93 -1.38 14.44
C ILE A 108 -0.14 -2.41 14.03
N GLN A 109 -0.31 -2.65 12.73
CA GLN A 109 -1.33 -3.53 12.16
C GLN A 109 -0.73 -4.52 11.16
N PHE A 110 -1.33 -5.71 11.04
CA PHE A 110 -1.01 -6.65 9.97
C PHE A 110 -2.05 -6.57 8.86
N ILE A 111 -1.57 -6.46 7.61
CA ILE A 111 -2.43 -6.53 6.42
C ILE A 111 -2.65 -8.01 6.10
N GLY A 112 -3.91 -8.42 6.08
CA GLY A 112 -4.30 -9.78 5.67
C GLY A 112 -4.58 -9.89 4.17
N GLY A 113 -4.62 -11.12 3.64
CA GLY A 113 -5.08 -11.42 2.28
C GLY A 113 -4.00 -11.41 1.18
N TRP A 114 -2.73 -11.38 1.58
CA TRP A 114 -1.56 -11.43 0.68
C TRP A 114 -0.49 -12.46 1.07
N GLU A 115 -0.73 -13.25 2.12
CA GLU A 115 0.25 -14.13 2.77
C GLU A 115 0.83 -15.18 1.81
N GLU A 116 0.00 -15.68 0.88
CA GLU A 116 0.35 -16.74 -0.07
C GLU A 116 0.70 -16.22 -1.47
N LYS A 117 0.83 -14.90 -1.64
CA LYS A 117 1.12 -14.27 -2.94
C LYS A 117 2.56 -13.81 -3.02
N GLU A 118 3.10 -13.85 -4.25
CA GLU A 118 4.38 -13.21 -4.55
C GLU A 118 4.24 -11.69 -4.40
N PHE A 119 5.28 -11.03 -3.93
CA PHE A 119 5.31 -9.58 -3.90
C PHE A 119 5.42 -9.03 -5.34
N PRO A 120 4.65 -8.00 -5.73
CA PRO A 120 4.73 -7.42 -7.07
C PRO A 120 6.16 -6.89 -7.35
N LYS A 121 6.71 -7.23 -8.53
CA LYS A 121 8.04 -6.77 -8.96
C LYS A 121 7.97 -5.42 -9.65
#